data_AF-A0A117DNH1-F1
#
_entry.id   AF-A0A117DNH1-F1
#
_cell.length_a   1.000
_cell.length_b   1.000
_cell.length_c   1.000
_cell.angle_alpha   90.00
_cell.angle_beta   90.00
_cell.angle_gamma   90.00
#
_symmetry.space_group_name_H-M   'P 1'
#
loop_
_entity.id
_entity.type
_entity.pdbx_description
1 polymer ?
#
loop_
_entity_poly.entity_id
_entity_poly.type
_entity_poly.pdbx_seq_one_letter_code
_entity_poly.pdbx_strand_id
1 'polypeptide(L)'
;MLRSLLWLPGTLMVVAVLLDLIVTCIQTGEGRLSRAIHRPLYGLLRRAAQHSGRRALLSWATPLIITGTLTAWTLLTWLGWTLIFWSQPGALVGAESGQPATFIACFYFVGYTISTLGLGEIIAPQAFWRVLTDVAAINGFFLLTFAITFVVPVAQARSERRELALLLHRAGPGAQALIVNAVQDHDSGLSSLTGDLQPLLNRLDAAHLNSPYLHRFHDHDRQDALDLHLPALGEALLIIQGALRGDCPRGLKRALASVDSLSRTFERTQARHPLLRDAEVPPAPDLTPLREAGLSLQSPEVFREYLRSHAALRVRLHAMARAGAWRWDQVATPAADEQSAD
;
A
#
# COMPACT_ATOMS: atom_id res chain seq x y z
N MET A 1 3.47 -44.99 -8.14
CA MET A 1 2.86 -44.65 -6.84
C MET A 1 3.27 -43.28 -6.29
N LEU A 2 4.53 -42.85 -6.39
CA LEU A 2 4.92 -41.51 -5.90
C LEU A 2 4.30 -40.36 -6.73
N ARG A 3 4.24 -40.53 -8.06
CA ARG A 3 3.70 -39.55 -9.00
C ARG A 3 2.22 -39.23 -8.78
N SER A 4 1.43 -40.24 -8.39
CA SER A 4 0.01 -40.08 -8.07
C SER A 4 -0.25 -39.35 -6.75
N LEU A 5 0.78 -38.97 -5.99
CA LEU A 5 0.61 -38.08 -4.83
C LEU A 5 0.73 -36.61 -5.21
N LEU A 6 1.18 -36.27 -6.43
CA LEU A 6 1.43 -34.89 -6.86
C LEU A 6 0.15 -34.07 -7.05
N TRP A 7 -1.03 -34.69 -7.18
CA TRP A 7 -2.28 -33.94 -7.22
C TRP A 7 -2.54 -33.22 -5.89
N LEU A 8 -2.12 -33.77 -4.75
CA LEU A 8 -2.30 -33.14 -3.43
C LEU A 8 -1.60 -31.78 -3.33
N PRO A 9 -0.28 -31.65 -3.52
CA PRO A 9 0.38 -30.35 -3.50
C PRO A 9 -0.10 -29.46 -4.64
N GLY A 10 -0.41 -30.01 -5.82
CA GLY A 10 -0.95 -29.24 -6.94
C GLY A 10 -2.29 -28.58 -6.63
N THR A 11 -3.25 -29.34 -6.09
CA THR A 11 -4.55 -28.83 -5.64
C THR A 11 -4.39 -27.84 -4.50
N LEU A 12 -3.51 -28.11 -3.53
CA LEU A 12 -3.24 -27.19 -2.43
C LEU A 12 -2.71 -25.84 -2.94
N MET A 13 -1.83 -25.84 -3.95
CA MET A 13 -1.32 -24.62 -4.57
C MET A 13 -2.43 -23.82 -5.27
N VAL A 14 -3.26 -24.47 -6.10
CA VAL A 14 -4.38 -23.82 -6.80
C VAL A 14 -5.38 -23.22 -5.81
N VAL A 15 -5.76 -23.99 -4.78
CA VAL A 15 -6.67 -23.52 -3.72
C VAL A 15 -6.04 -22.38 -2.92
N ALA A 16 -4.76 -22.46 -2.58
CA ALA A 16 -4.07 -21.39 -1.86
C ALA A 16 -4.03 -20.08 -2.67
N VAL A 17 -3.78 -20.15 -3.99
CA VAL A 17 -3.82 -18.97 -4.86
C VAL A 17 -5.24 -18.41 -4.95
N LEU A 18 -6.25 -19.26 -5.15
CA LEU A 18 -7.65 -18.82 -5.20
C LEU A 18 -8.09 -18.12 -3.91
N LEU A 19 -7.77 -18.70 -2.75
CA LEU A 19 -8.07 -18.09 -1.45
C LEU A 19 -7.31 -16.78 -1.27
N ASP A 20 -6.03 -16.73 -1.64
CA ASP A 20 -5.24 -15.50 -1.55
C ASP A 20 -5.81 -14.39 -2.42
N LEU A 21 -6.24 -14.74 -3.63
CA LEU A 21 -6.86 -13.85 -4.60
C LEU A 21 -8.20 -13.31 -4.08
N ILE A 22 -9.07 -14.16 -3.52
CA ILE A 22 -10.33 -13.72 -2.89
C ILE A 22 -10.05 -12.79 -1.71
N VAL A 23 -9.12 -13.16 -0.83
CA VAL A 23 -8.78 -12.34 0.35
C VAL A 23 -8.21 -10.99 -0.08
N THR A 24 -7.33 -10.98 -1.08
CA THR A 24 -6.62 -9.76 -1.49
C THR A 24 -7.49 -8.84 -2.35
N CYS A 25 -8.43 -9.37 -3.14
CA CYS A 25 -9.29 -8.57 -4.01
C CYS A 25 -10.62 -8.17 -3.37
N ILE A 26 -11.19 -9.01 -2.50
CA ILE A 26 -12.56 -8.83 -1.97
C ILE A 26 -12.57 -8.50 -0.48
N GLN A 27 -11.76 -9.20 0.33
CA GLN A 27 -11.78 -8.98 1.77
C GLN A 27 -10.87 -7.82 2.19
N THR A 28 -11.16 -7.25 3.36
CA THR A 28 -10.31 -6.23 3.99
C THR A 28 -9.01 -6.88 4.47
N GLY A 29 -7.96 -6.80 3.65
CA GLY A 29 -6.64 -7.26 4.07
C GLY A 29 -5.68 -7.69 2.96
N GLU A 30 -4.58 -8.28 3.41
CA GLU A 30 -3.51 -8.79 2.57
C GLU A 30 -3.45 -10.31 2.76
N GLY A 31 -3.70 -11.06 1.67
CA GLY A 31 -3.61 -12.51 1.65
C GLY A 31 -2.26 -13.04 2.13
N ARG A 32 -2.20 -14.30 2.58
CA ARG A 32 -0.98 -14.88 3.18
C ARG A 32 0.16 -15.01 2.17
N LEU A 33 -0.16 -15.38 0.92
CA LEU A 33 0.81 -15.53 -0.16
C LEU A 33 1.27 -14.15 -0.64
N SER A 34 0.33 -13.22 -0.87
CA SER A 34 0.65 -11.83 -1.16
C SER A 34 1.57 -11.22 -0.10
N ARG A 35 1.28 -11.41 1.19
CA ARG A 35 2.13 -10.96 2.30
C ARG A 35 3.52 -11.58 2.31
N ALA A 36 3.62 -12.85 1.94
CA ALA A 36 4.90 -13.55 1.84
C ALA A 36 5.77 -12.99 0.70
N ILE A 37 5.15 -12.40 -0.33
CA ILE A 37 5.83 -11.75 -1.46
C ILE A 37 6.17 -10.29 -1.11
N HIS A 38 5.20 -9.52 -0.61
CA HIS A 38 5.34 -8.08 -0.42
C HIS A 38 6.38 -7.73 0.65
N ARG A 39 6.44 -8.50 1.74
CA ARG A 39 7.38 -8.25 2.85
C ARG A 39 8.86 -8.31 2.47
N PRO A 40 9.38 -9.43 1.91
CA PRO A 40 10.79 -9.52 1.54
C PRO A 40 11.12 -8.53 0.42
N LEU A 41 10.24 -8.37 -0.56
CA LEU A 41 10.43 -7.44 -1.67
C LEU A 41 10.57 -5.99 -1.19
N TYR A 42 9.65 -5.54 -0.33
CA TYR A 42 9.72 -4.21 0.26
C TYR A 42 10.96 -4.04 1.15
N GLY A 43 11.31 -5.06 1.95
CA GLY A 43 12.52 -5.04 2.78
C GLY A 43 13.81 -4.92 1.97
N LEU A 44 13.90 -5.60 0.82
CA LEU A 44 15.04 -5.53 -0.10
C LEU A 44 15.16 -4.14 -0.74
N LEU A 45 14.06 -3.61 -1.28
CA LEU A 45 14.04 -2.27 -1.88
C LEU A 45 14.43 -1.20 -0.88
N ARG A 46 13.93 -1.31 0.37
CA ARG A 46 14.26 -0.36 1.42
C ARG A 46 15.72 -0.42 1.82
N ARG A 47 16.29 -1.62 1.97
CA ARG A 47 17.74 -1.78 2.21
C ARG A 47 18.55 -1.17 1.06
N ALA A 48 18.15 -1.41 -0.18
CA ALA A 48 18.80 -0.81 -1.34
C ALA A 48 18.72 0.72 -1.35
N ALA A 49 17.56 1.30 -1.01
CA ALA A 49 17.38 2.74 -0.88
C ALA A 49 18.26 3.33 0.23
N GLN A 50 18.36 2.65 1.38
CA GLN A 50 19.21 3.09 2.50
C GLN A 50 20.71 3.01 2.16
N HIS A 51 21.15 1.93 1.50
CA HIS A 51 22.56 1.77 1.12
C HIS A 51 23.00 2.71 0.01
N SER A 52 22.11 3.02 -0.94
CA SER A 52 22.41 3.91 -2.07
C SER A 52 22.14 5.38 -1.79
N GLY A 53 21.44 5.71 -0.70
CA GLY A 53 20.94 7.06 -0.40
C GLY A 53 19.79 7.52 -1.32
N ARG A 54 19.34 6.70 -2.28
CA ARG A 54 18.34 7.07 -3.28
C ARG A 54 16.94 6.68 -2.84
N ARG A 55 16.19 7.63 -2.25
CA ARG A 55 14.76 7.49 -1.92
C ARG A 55 13.92 7.03 -3.12
N ALA A 56 14.31 7.46 -4.32
CA ALA A 56 13.71 7.08 -5.59
C ALA A 56 13.49 5.57 -5.77
N LEU A 57 14.34 4.72 -5.19
CA LEU A 57 14.18 3.26 -5.29
C LEU A 57 12.93 2.75 -4.57
N LEU A 58 12.42 3.47 -3.56
CA LEU A 58 11.19 3.11 -2.86
C LEU A 58 9.95 3.28 -3.74
N SER A 59 9.98 4.16 -4.76
CA SER A 59 8.83 4.34 -5.64
C SER A 59 8.53 3.11 -6.50
N TRP A 60 9.56 2.31 -6.78
CA TRP A 60 9.48 1.02 -7.46
C TRP A 60 8.79 -0.08 -6.62
N ALA A 61 8.61 0.13 -5.31
CA ALA A 61 7.91 -0.85 -4.47
C ALA A 61 6.51 -1.13 -4.98
N THR A 62 5.80 -0.09 -5.42
CA THR A 62 4.42 -0.20 -5.92
C THR A 62 4.30 -1.10 -7.16
N PRO A 63 4.96 -0.79 -8.30
CA PRO A 63 4.86 -1.64 -9.49
C PRO A 63 5.42 -3.04 -9.25
N LEU A 64 6.52 -3.18 -8.50
CA LEU A 64 7.11 -4.49 -8.23
C LEU A 64 6.22 -5.37 -7.35
N ILE A 65 5.52 -4.80 -6.36
CA ILE A 65 4.57 -5.53 -5.52
C ILE A 65 3.41 -6.05 -6.37
N ILE A 66 2.83 -5.21 -7.22
CA ILE A 66 1.70 -5.59 -8.08
C ILE A 66 2.14 -6.67 -9.08
N THR A 67 3.17 -6.40 -9.87
CA THR A 67 3.67 -7.35 -10.88
C THR A 67 4.14 -8.64 -10.23
N GLY A 68 4.87 -8.57 -9.11
CA GLY A 68 5.35 -9.74 -8.38
C GLY A 68 4.22 -10.62 -7.87
N THR A 69 3.11 -10.01 -7.40
CA THR A 69 1.93 -10.76 -6.95
C THR A 69 1.24 -11.48 -8.10
N LEU A 70 1.00 -10.77 -9.21
CA LEU A 70 0.37 -11.35 -10.40
C LEU A 70 1.22 -12.47 -11.00
N THR A 71 2.54 -12.25 -11.13
CA THR A 71 3.47 -13.28 -11.61
C THR A 71 3.46 -14.50 -10.68
N ALA A 72 3.48 -14.31 -9.37
CA ALA A 72 3.46 -15.43 -8.43
C ALA A 72 2.15 -16.23 -8.50
N TRP A 73 0.99 -15.56 -8.54
CA TRP A 73 -0.30 -16.23 -8.71
C TRP A 73 -0.35 -17.04 -10.01
N THR A 74 0.11 -16.46 -11.12
CA THR A 74 0.16 -17.14 -12.42
C THR A 74 1.08 -18.36 -12.37
N LEU A 75 2.32 -18.21 -11.88
CA LEU A 75 3.29 -19.31 -11.84
C LEU A 75 2.84 -20.43 -10.90
N LEU A 76 2.27 -20.12 -9.74
CA LEU A 76 1.77 -21.12 -8.79
C LEU A 76 0.52 -21.83 -9.30
N THR A 77 -0.38 -21.12 -9.96
CA THR A 77 -1.56 -21.72 -10.62
C THR A 77 -1.13 -22.64 -11.75
N TRP A 78 -0.22 -22.16 -12.60
CA TRP A 78 0.35 -22.94 -13.70
C TRP A 78 1.05 -24.21 -13.20
N LEU A 79 1.93 -24.08 -12.20
CA LEU A 79 2.61 -25.23 -11.61
C LEU A 79 1.63 -26.16 -10.89
N GLY A 80 0.65 -25.62 -10.16
CA GLY A 80 -0.37 -26.40 -9.45
C GLY A 80 -1.18 -27.29 -10.39
N TRP A 81 -1.72 -26.72 -11.47
CA TRP A 81 -2.40 -27.50 -12.51
C TRP A 81 -1.48 -28.48 -13.22
N THR A 82 -0.23 -28.09 -13.50
CA THR A 82 0.76 -29.00 -14.11
C THR A 82 0.97 -30.22 -13.24
N LEU A 83 1.09 -30.07 -11.91
CA LEU A 83 1.23 -31.18 -10.97
C LEU A 83 -0.02 -32.07 -10.91
N ILE A 84 -1.21 -31.49 -11.00
CA ILE A 84 -2.48 -32.22 -11.03
C ILE A 84 -2.54 -33.11 -12.28
N PHE A 85 -2.35 -32.55 -13.48
CA PHE A 85 -2.36 -33.33 -14.72
C PHE A 85 -1.19 -34.30 -14.81
N TRP A 86 -0.02 -33.92 -14.31
CA TRP A 86 1.13 -34.82 -14.28
C TRP A 86 0.91 -35.99 -13.32
N SER A 87 0.04 -35.91 -12.32
CA SER A 87 -0.09 -36.93 -11.28
C SER A 87 -0.44 -38.33 -11.79
N GLN A 88 -1.23 -38.43 -12.88
CA GLN A 88 -1.63 -39.69 -13.48
C GLN A 88 -1.05 -39.86 -14.89
N PRO A 89 -0.28 -40.93 -15.16
CA PRO A 89 0.13 -41.27 -16.52
C PRO A 89 -1.09 -41.47 -17.43
N GLY A 90 -1.06 -40.88 -18.63
CA GLY A 90 -2.17 -40.96 -19.59
C GLY A 90 -3.34 -39.99 -19.30
N ALA A 91 -3.22 -39.12 -18.29
CA ALA A 91 -4.16 -38.01 -18.11
C ALA A 91 -4.19 -37.07 -19.33
N LEU A 92 -3.02 -36.87 -19.93
CA LEU A 92 -2.82 -36.11 -21.16
C LEU A 92 -2.01 -36.96 -22.15
N VAL A 93 -2.39 -36.89 -23.42
CA VAL A 93 -1.71 -37.58 -24.54
C VAL A 93 -1.54 -36.63 -25.71
N GLY A 94 -0.50 -36.85 -26.52
CA GLY A 94 -0.37 -36.15 -27.80
C GLY A 94 -1.52 -36.53 -28.73
N ALA A 95 -2.16 -35.54 -29.37
CA ALA A 95 -3.33 -35.75 -30.21
C ALA A 95 -3.04 -36.69 -31.40
N GLU A 96 -1.86 -36.55 -32.01
CA GLU A 96 -1.44 -37.39 -33.16
C GLU A 96 -0.76 -38.70 -32.73
N SER A 97 0.10 -38.65 -31.71
CA SER A 97 0.92 -39.80 -31.32
C SER A 97 0.20 -40.78 -30.39
N GLY A 98 -0.84 -40.32 -29.68
CA GLY A 98 -1.52 -41.07 -28.62
C GLY A 98 -0.63 -41.40 -27.40
N GLN A 99 0.62 -40.94 -27.40
CA GLN A 99 1.57 -41.25 -26.34
C GLN A 99 1.33 -40.37 -25.11
N PRO A 100 1.53 -40.90 -23.88
CA PRO A 100 1.46 -40.10 -22.66
C PRO A 100 2.35 -38.87 -22.75
N ALA A 101 1.79 -37.71 -22.42
CA ALA A 101 2.53 -36.46 -22.41
C ALA A 101 3.74 -36.55 -21.45
N THR A 102 4.83 -35.84 -21.77
CA THR A 102 5.96 -35.60 -20.87
C THR A 102 5.65 -34.47 -19.89
N PHE A 103 6.48 -34.26 -18.86
CA PHE A 103 6.24 -33.19 -17.88
C PHE A 103 6.23 -31.81 -18.55
N ILE A 104 7.16 -31.57 -19.49
CA ILE A 104 7.24 -30.33 -20.26
C ILE A 104 6.00 -30.17 -21.15
N ALA A 105 5.52 -31.26 -21.77
CA ALA A 105 4.29 -31.24 -22.55
C ALA A 105 3.06 -30.94 -21.67
N CYS A 106 2.96 -31.48 -20.46
CA CYS A 106 1.91 -31.12 -19.50
C CYS A 106 2.02 -29.65 -19.06
N PHE A 107 3.22 -29.15 -18.80
CA PHE A 107 3.45 -27.74 -18.47
C PHE A 107 3.01 -26.84 -19.62
N TYR A 108 3.38 -27.19 -20.86
CA TYR A 108 2.96 -26.48 -22.07
C TYR A 108 1.44 -26.50 -22.27
N PHE A 109 0.80 -27.68 -22.13
CA PHE A 109 -0.65 -27.86 -22.16
C PHE A 109 -1.34 -26.91 -21.19
N VAL A 110 -0.97 -26.99 -19.91
CA VAL A 110 -1.58 -26.15 -18.87
C VAL A 110 -1.37 -24.67 -19.17
N GLY A 111 -0.21 -24.28 -19.69
CA GLY A 111 0.09 -22.89 -20.04
C GLY A 111 -0.89 -22.31 -21.05
N TYR A 112 -1.18 -23.05 -22.14
CA TYR A 112 -2.17 -22.62 -23.11
C TYR A 112 -3.63 -22.83 -22.66
N THR A 113 -3.89 -23.73 -21.70
CA THR A 113 -5.23 -23.95 -21.15
C THR A 113 -5.63 -22.81 -20.21
N ILE A 114 -4.79 -22.45 -19.24
CA ILE A 114 -5.09 -21.38 -18.28
C ILE A 114 -5.08 -20.00 -18.93
N SER A 115 -4.37 -19.83 -20.05
CA SER A 115 -4.45 -18.63 -20.88
C SER A 115 -5.64 -18.63 -21.85
N THR A 116 -6.47 -19.69 -21.84
CA THR A 116 -7.65 -19.90 -22.70
C THR A 116 -7.34 -19.97 -24.21
N LEU A 117 -6.09 -20.22 -24.59
CA LEU A 117 -5.66 -20.30 -25.99
C LEU A 117 -6.09 -21.61 -26.67
N GLY A 118 -5.93 -22.75 -26.00
CA GLY A 118 -6.49 -24.04 -26.45
C GLY A 118 -5.99 -24.56 -27.80
N LEU A 119 -4.67 -24.77 -27.97
CA LEU A 119 -4.05 -25.16 -29.25
C LEU A 119 -4.44 -26.57 -29.77
N GLY A 120 -4.86 -27.47 -28.88
CA GLY A 120 -5.39 -28.79 -29.27
C GLY A 120 -4.35 -29.88 -29.61
N GLU A 121 -3.05 -29.58 -29.55
CA GLU A 121 -1.96 -30.54 -29.83
C GLU A 121 -1.85 -31.66 -28.77
N ILE A 122 -2.27 -31.36 -27.54
CA ILE A 122 -2.32 -32.29 -26.42
C ILE A 122 -3.76 -32.34 -25.93
N ILE A 123 -4.29 -33.55 -25.75
CA ILE A 123 -5.68 -33.79 -25.39
C ILE A 123 -5.78 -34.62 -24.11
N ALA A 124 -6.89 -34.45 -23.39
CA ALA A 124 -7.31 -35.32 -22.31
C ALA A 124 -8.21 -36.43 -22.87
N PRO A 125 -7.77 -37.70 -22.92
CA PRO A 125 -8.54 -38.76 -23.58
C PRO A 125 -9.75 -39.22 -22.75
N GLN A 126 -9.69 -39.08 -21.42
CA GLN A 126 -10.76 -39.53 -20.50
C GLN A 126 -11.68 -38.38 -20.11
N ALA A 127 -12.97 -38.66 -19.90
CA ALA A 127 -13.97 -37.66 -19.57
C ALA A 127 -13.62 -36.83 -18.32
N PHE A 128 -13.08 -37.47 -17.27
CA PHE A 128 -12.65 -36.79 -16.06
C PHE A 128 -11.57 -35.71 -16.32
N TRP A 129 -10.53 -36.06 -17.07
CA TRP A 129 -9.43 -35.13 -17.41
C TRP A 129 -9.87 -34.01 -18.35
N ARG A 130 -10.88 -34.28 -19.20
CA ARG A 130 -11.52 -33.24 -20.04
C ARG A 130 -12.25 -32.20 -19.20
N VAL A 131 -13.12 -32.64 -18.29
CA VAL A 131 -13.81 -31.73 -17.37
C VAL A 131 -12.79 -30.95 -16.54
N LEU A 132 -11.70 -31.58 -16.11
CA LEU A 132 -10.65 -30.91 -15.36
C LEU A 132 -9.89 -29.86 -16.19
N THR A 133 -9.80 -30.05 -17.51
CA THR A 133 -9.26 -29.06 -18.45
C THR A 133 -10.17 -27.84 -18.50
N ASP A 134 -11.49 -28.04 -18.54
CA ASP A 134 -12.46 -26.95 -18.51
C ASP A 134 -12.36 -26.17 -17.18
N VAL A 135 -12.23 -26.87 -16.05
CA VAL A 135 -12.03 -26.24 -14.74
C VAL A 135 -10.73 -25.45 -14.69
N ALA A 136 -9.64 -25.96 -15.27
CA ALA A 136 -8.36 -25.25 -15.34
C ALA A 136 -8.47 -23.97 -16.19
N ALA A 137 -9.17 -24.04 -17.33
CA ALA A 137 -9.43 -22.88 -18.18
C ALA A 137 -10.29 -21.82 -17.46
N ILE A 138 -11.37 -22.23 -16.79
CA ILE A 138 -12.21 -21.35 -15.96
C ILE A 138 -11.38 -20.71 -14.84
N ASN A 139 -10.50 -21.48 -14.20
CA ASN A 139 -9.63 -20.96 -13.15
C ASN A 139 -8.65 -19.90 -13.67
N GLY A 140 -8.04 -20.14 -14.84
CA GLY A 140 -7.19 -19.14 -15.51
C GLY A 140 -7.95 -17.88 -15.91
N PHE A 141 -9.18 -18.02 -16.42
CA PHE A 141 -10.06 -16.89 -16.72
C PHE A 141 -10.42 -16.07 -15.47
N PHE A 142 -10.73 -16.73 -14.35
CA PHE A 142 -10.93 -16.05 -13.07
C PHE A 142 -9.67 -15.30 -12.62
N LEU A 143 -8.51 -15.94 -12.71
CA LEU A 143 -7.24 -15.31 -12.35
C LEU A 143 -7.02 -14.02 -13.14
N LEU A 144 -7.22 -14.04 -14.46
CA LEU A 144 -7.09 -12.86 -15.32
C LEU A 144 -8.10 -11.77 -14.96
N THR A 145 -9.37 -12.15 -14.77
CA THR A 145 -10.45 -11.21 -14.43
C THR A 145 -10.14 -10.50 -13.12
N PHE A 146 -9.82 -11.25 -12.06
CA PHE A 146 -9.47 -10.70 -10.77
C PHE A 146 -8.16 -9.91 -10.78
N ALA A 147 -7.18 -10.29 -11.60
CA ALA A 147 -5.97 -9.49 -11.80
C ALA A 147 -6.30 -8.08 -12.30
N ILE A 148 -7.21 -7.95 -13.27
CA ILE A 148 -7.68 -6.66 -13.76
C ILE A 148 -8.48 -5.92 -12.68
N THR A 149 -9.40 -6.61 -12.00
CA THR A 149 -10.18 -6.05 -10.89
C THR A 149 -9.31 -5.59 -9.72
N PHE A 150 -8.13 -6.18 -9.53
CA PHE A 150 -7.16 -5.77 -8.51
C PHE A 150 -6.35 -4.54 -8.93
N VAL A 151 -5.92 -4.45 -10.18
CA VAL A 151 -5.06 -3.34 -10.65
C VAL A 151 -5.78 -2.00 -10.61
N VAL A 152 -7.08 -1.97 -10.95
CA VAL A 152 -7.84 -0.71 -11.04
C VAL A 152 -7.98 0.03 -9.70
N PRO A 153 -8.47 -0.59 -8.61
CA PRO A 153 -8.55 0.07 -7.29
C PRO A 153 -7.20 0.51 -6.76
N VAL A 154 -6.13 -0.26 -7.06
CA VAL A 154 -4.77 0.09 -6.65
C VAL A 154 -4.29 1.35 -7.38
N ALA A 155 -4.59 1.48 -8.68
CA ALA A 155 -4.30 2.68 -9.44
C ALA A 155 -5.11 3.89 -8.95
N GLN A 156 -6.40 3.70 -8.64
CA GLN A 156 -7.27 4.74 -8.08
C GLN A 156 -6.76 5.23 -6.73
N ALA A 157 -6.44 4.32 -5.81
CA ALA A 157 -5.91 4.67 -4.49
C ALA A 157 -4.57 5.44 -4.57
N ARG A 158 -3.73 5.13 -5.57
CA ARG A 158 -2.52 5.93 -5.84
C ARG A 158 -2.87 7.35 -6.28
N SER A 159 -3.87 7.51 -7.16
CA SER A 159 -4.34 8.82 -7.58
C SER A 159 -4.89 9.64 -6.42
N GLU A 160 -5.71 9.03 -5.56
CA GLU A 160 -6.28 9.69 -4.37
C GLU A 160 -5.20 10.11 -3.36
N ARG A 161 -4.20 9.24 -3.10
CA ARG A 161 -3.03 9.60 -2.27
C ARG A 161 -2.33 10.84 -2.82
N ARG A 162 -2.06 10.84 -4.14
CA ARG A 162 -1.34 11.92 -4.81
C ARG A 162 -2.15 13.23 -4.80
N GLU A 163 -3.46 13.15 -5.04
CA GLU A 163 -4.36 14.30 -4.97
C GLU A 163 -4.29 14.97 -3.59
N LEU A 164 -4.42 14.20 -2.51
CA LEU A 164 -4.33 14.74 -1.16
C LEU A 164 -2.93 15.28 -0.84
N ALA A 165 -1.87 14.59 -1.25
CA ALA A 165 -0.50 15.05 -1.04
C ALA A 165 -0.25 16.40 -1.72
N LEU A 166 -0.67 16.56 -2.98
CA LEU A 166 -0.52 17.80 -3.74
C LEU A 166 -1.37 18.93 -3.14
N LEU A 167 -2.59 18.64 -2.70
CA LEU A 167 -3.44 19.63 -2.03
C LEU A 167 -2.79 20.13 -0.74
N LEU A 168 -2.27 19.22 0.08
CA LEU A 168 -1.55 19.57 1.29
C LEU A 168 -0.25 20.33 0.99
N HIS A 169 0.54 19.87 0.03
CA HIS A 169 1.77 20.53 -0.39
C HIS A 169 1.52 21.99 -0.81
N ARG A 170 0.48 22.22 -1.62
CA ARG A 170 0.07 23.55 -2.08
C ARG A 170 -0.50 24.42 -0.96
N ALA A 171 -1.28 23.84 -0.06
CA ALA A 171 -1.78 24.54 1.13
C ALA A 171 -0.63 24.91 2.07
N GLY A 172 0.42 24.10 2.14
CA GLY A 172 1.63 24.38 2.90
C GLY A 172 2.55 23.16 2.94
N PRO A 173 3.83 23.27 2.55
CA PRO A 173 4.71 22.11 2.42
C PRO A 173 5.08 21.42 3.75
N GLY A 174 4.63 21.93 4.89
CA GLY A 174 4.75 21.29 6.21
C GLY A 174 3.85 21.96 7.26
N ALA A 175 3.96 21.49 8.51
CA ALA A 175 2.94 21.72 9.53
C ALA A 175 2.67 23.21 9.81
N GLN A 176 3.72 24.00 9.99
CA GLN A 176 3.54 25.44 10.28
C GLN A 176 3.14 26.23 9.04
N ALA A 177 3.67 25.87 7.86
CA ALA A 177 3.30 26.51 6.61
C ALA A 177 1.80 26.33 6.30
N LEU A 178 1.23 25.15 6.58
CA LEU A 178 -0.21 24.91 6.47
C LEU A 178 -1.02 25.92 7.29
N ILE A 179 -0.59 26.20 8.52
CA ILE A 179 -1.30 27.10 9.44
C ILE A 179 -1.16 28.55 8.96
N VAL A 180 0.06 28.98 8.65
CA VAL A 180 0.35 30.35 8.22
C VAL A 180 -0.39 30.67 6.93
N ASN A 181 -0.27 29.82 5.91
CA ASN A 181 -0.94 30.02 4.63
C ASN A 181 -2.46 29.97 4.75
N ALA A 182 -3.01 29.06 5.56
CA ALA A 182 -4.45 29.03 5.78
C ALA A 182 -4.99 30.33 6.39
N VAL A 183 -4.21 31.01 7.24
CA VAL A 183 -4.61 32.28 7.86
C VAL A 183 -4.38 33.48 6.94
N GLN A 184 -3.30 33.46 6.15
CA GLN A 184 -2.87 34.60 5.34
C GLN A 184 -3.46 34.63 3.93
N ASP A 185 -3.71 33.46 3.34
CA ASP A 185 -3.95 33.30 1.89
C ASP A 185 -5.28 32.57 1.57
N HIS A 186 -6.09 32.23 2.57
CA HIS A 186 -7.33 31.50 2.37
C HIS A 186 -8.53 32.17 3.05
N ASP A 187 -9.60 32.45 2.28
CA ASP A 187 -10.80 33.17 2.75
C ASP A 187 -11.45 32.52 3.99
N SER A 188 -11.45 31.19 4.04
CA SER A 188 -12.02 30.41 5.16
C SER A 188 -11.07 30.23 6.35
N GLY A 189 -9.88 30.83 6.32
CA GLY A 189 -8.91 30.72 7.40
C GLY A 189 -8.50 29.27 7.66
N LEU A 190 -8.28 28.95 8.95
CA LEU A 190 -8.00 27.59 9.42
C LEU A 190 -9.11 26.56 9.12
N SER A 191 -10.32 27.00 8.75
CA SER A 191 -11.42 26.08 8.44
C SER A 191 -11.21 25.34 7.12
N SER A 192 -10.33 25.82 6.22
CA SER A 192 -9.97 25.13 4.98
C SER A 192 -9.28 23.79 5.24
N LEU A 193 -8.39 23.76 6.23
CA LEU A 193 -7.66 22.55 6.67
C LEU A 193 -8.56 21.48 7.29
N THR A 194 -9.81 21.82 7.61
CA THR A 194 -10.78 20.89 8.22
C THR A 194 -11.96 20.61 7.30
N GLY A 195 -12.51 21.63 6.64
CA GLY A 195 -13.69 21.50 5.78
C GLY A 195 -13.37 20.86 4.45
N ASP A 196 -12.40 21.43 3.73
CA ASP A 196 -12.10 21.07 2.34
C ASP A 196 -11.43 19.69 2.25
N LEU A 197 -10.66 19.32 3.27
CA LEU A 197 -9.93 18.05 3.32
C LEU A 197 -10.76 16.87 3.82
N GLN A 198 -11.86 17.09 4.56
CA GLN A 198 -12.59 16.00 5.22
C GLN A 198 -13.09 14.91 4.25
N PRO A 199 -13.69 15.23 3.08
CA PRO A 199 -14.14 14.21 2.14
C PRO A 199 -13.00 13.36 1.56
N LEU A 200 -11.83 13.97 1.38
CA LEU A 200 -10.63 13.28 0.88
C LEU A 200 -10.01 12.40 1.97
N LEU A 201 -9.91 12.90 3.20
CA LEU A 201 -9.42 12.13 4.35
C LEU A 201 -10.29 10.89 4.60
N ASN A 202 -11.62 11.02 4.51
CA ASN A 202 -12.53 9.89 4.68
C ASN A 202 -12.41 8.85 3.56
N ARG A 203 -12.29 9.30 2.30
CA ARG A 203 -12.08 8.40 1.16
C ARG A 203 -10.77 7.63 1.30
N LEU A 204 -9.69 8.35 1.64
CA LEU A 204 -8.39 7.76 1.85
C LEU A 204 -8.39 6.77 3.03
N ASP A 205 -9.02 7.10 4.15
CA ASP A 205 -9.11 6.20 5.30
C ASP A 205 -9.85 4.90 4.95
N ALA A 206 -10.98 5.01 4.25
CA ALA A 206 -11.71 3.84 3.74
C ALA A 206 -10.87 2.99 2.78
N ALA A 207 -10.13 3.62 1.86
CA ALA A 207 -9.25 2.92 0.93
C ALA A 207 -8.13 2.16 1.65
N HIS A 208 -7.50 2.79 2.65
CA HIS A 208 -6.41 2.18 3.43
C HIS A 208 -6.89 1.07 4.38
N LEU A 209 -8.11 1.16 4.91
CA LEU A 209 -8.73 0.06 5.69
C LEU A 209 -9.02 -1.17 4.82
N ASN A 210 -9.46 -0.95 3.57
CA ASN A 210 -9.72 -2.03 2.62
C ASN A 210 -8.43 -2.62 2.06
N SER A 211 -7.42 -1.79 1.81
CA SER A 211 -6.15 -2.15 1.17
C SER A 211 -4.94 -1.69 2.01
N PRO A 212 -4.63 -2.36 3.13
CA PRO A 212 -3.58 -1.89 4.05
C PRO A 212 -2.18 -1.84 3.42
N TYR A 213 -1.92 -2.68 2.41
CA TYR A 213 -0.64 -2.72 1.68
C TYR A 213 -0.29 -1.41 0.96
N LEU A 214 -1.25 -0.49 0.75
CA LEU A 214 -1.02 0.86 0.21
C LEU A 214 -0.05 1.69 1.05
N HIS A 215 0.11 1.39 2.35
CA HIS A 215 1.11 2.05 3.20
C HIS A 215 2.58 1.71 2.85
N ARG A 216 2.81 0.76 1.93
CA ARG A 216 4.16 0.47 1.40
C ARG A 216 4.45 1.25 0.12
N PHE A 217 3.50 2.03 -0.37
CA PHE A 217 3.66 2.83 -1.58
C PHE A 217 4.36 4.13 -1.22
N HIS A 218 5.40 4.44 -1.97
CA HIS A 218 6.19 5.66 -1.81
C HIS A 218 6.18 6.41 -3.13
N ASP A 219 6.14 7.73 -3.01
CA ASP A 219 6.17 8.63 -4.14
C ASP A 219 7.62 9.12 -4.35
N HIS A 220 8.02 9.28 -5.61
CA HIS A 220 9.37 9.71 -5.97
C HIS A 220 9.59 11.16 -5.55
N ASP A 221 8.69 12.04 -6.00
CA ASP A 221 8.76 13.46 -5.72
C ASP A 221 8.29 13.80 -4.31
N ARG A 222 8.88 14.86 -3.75
CA ARG A 222 8.52 15.38 -2.43
C ARG A 222 7.07 15.86 -2.37
N GLN A 223 6.62 16.58 -3.39
CA GLN A 223 5.28 17.18 -3.47
C GLN A 223 4.14 16.13 -3.47
N ASP A 224 4.44 14.91 -3.91
CA ASP A 224 3.48 13.81 -3.99
C ASP A 224 3.53 12.91 -2.74
N ALA A 225 4.46 13.17 -1.82
CA ALA A 225 4.74 12.29 -0.70
C ALA A 225 3.71 12.46 0.43
N LEU A 226 2.66 11.65 0.40
CA LEU A 226 1.67 11.64 1.48
C LEU A 226 2.28 11.22 2.83
N ASP A 227 3.32 10.39 2.80
CA ASP A 227 4.18 10.01 3.93
C ASP A 227 4.91 11.21 4.58
N LEU A 228 4.98 12.36 3.90
CA LEU A 228 5.45 13.64 4.45
C LEU A 228 4.28 14.55 4.84
N HIS A 229 3.33 14.74 3.92
CA HIS A 229 2.29 15.75 4.07
C HIS A 229 1.17 15.36 5.04
N LEU A 230 0.85 14.07 5.20
CA LEU A 230 -0.14 13.63 6.18
C LEU A 230 0.37 13.76 7.64
N PRO A 231 1.63 13.39 7.97
CA PRO A 231 2.25 13.79 9.23
C PRO A 231 2.25 15.29 9.48
N ALA A 232 2.52 16.10 8.45
CA ALA A 232 2.51 17.55 8.57
C ALA A 232 1.11 18.10 8.90
N LEU A 233 0.06 17.57 8.27
CA LEU A 233 -1.33 17.90 8.61
C LEU A 233 -1.65 17.50 10.05
N GLY A 234 -1.27 16.30 10.49
CA GLY A 234 -1.50 15.85 11.85
C GLY A 234 -0.84 16.74 12.90
N GLU A 235 0.42 17.11 12.69
CA GLU A 235 1.14 18.03 13.56
C GLU A 235 0.51 19.44 13.53
N ALA A 236 0.10 19.93 12.35
CA ALA A 236 -0.59 21.22 12.20
C ALA A 236 -1.89 21.26 13.01
N LEU A 237 -2.72 20.22 12.92
CA LEU A 237 -3.98 20.14 13.66
C LEU A 237 -3.75 20.07 15.19
N LEU A 238 -2.70 19.39 15.64
CA LEU A 238 -2.30 19.39 17.06
C LEU A 238 -1.83 20.78 17.52
N ILE A 239 -1.06 21.50 16.70
CA ILE A 239 -0.65 22.88 16.98
C ILE A 239 -1.88 23.80 17.05
N ILE A 240 -2.81 23.70 16.09
CA ILE A 240 -4.04 24.51 16.08
C ILE A 240 -4.84 24.30 17.37
N GLN A 241 -5.00 23.04 17.80
CA GLN A 241 -5.80 22.73 18.99
C GLN A 241 -5.09 23.06 20.32
N GLY A 242 -3.77 22.89 20.38
CA GLY A 242 -3.02 22.97 21.64
C GLY A 242 -2.25 24.28 21.85
N ALA A 243 -1.84 24.96 20.78
CA ALA A 243 -0.97 26.13 20.85
C ALA A 243 -1.70 27.45 20.55
N LEU A 244 -2.67 27.47 19.64
CA LEU A 244 -3.38 28.72 19.30
C LEU A 244 -4.37 29.13 20.41
N ARG A 245 -4.49 30.43 20.63
CA ARG A 245 -5.54 31.04 21.46
C ARG A 245 -6.73 31.44 20.58
N GLY A 246 -7.93 31.03 20.98
CA GLY A 246 -9.18 31.34 20.28
C GLY A 246 -10.04 30.11 20.05
N ASP A 247 -11.11 30.29 19.28
CA ASP A 247 -11.98 29.19 18.89
C ASP A 247 -11.29 28.27 17.88
N CYS A 248 -11.31 26.97 18.15
CA CYS A 248 -10.85 25.98 17.18
C CYS A 248 -11.77 25.96 15.95
N PRO A 249 -11.23 25.77 14.73
CA PRO A 249 -12.05 25.65 13.53
C PRO A 249 -13.02 24.47 13.65
N ARG A 250 -14.23 24.67 13.12
CA ARG A 250 -15.26 23.63 13.14
C ARG A 250 -14.79 22.42 12.34
N GLY A 251 -14.87 21.23 12.92
CA GLY A 251 -14.45 19.99 12.26
C GLY A 251 -13.03 19.55 12.59
N LEU A 252 -12.24 20.34 13.33
CA LEU A 252 -10.87 19.97 13.73
C LEU A 252 -10.78 18.59 14.40
N LYS A 253 -11.69 18.28 15.33
CA LYS A 253 -11.73 16.97 16.00
C LYS A 253 -11.98 15.81 15.03
N ARG A 254 -12.77 16.05 13.95
CA ARG A 254 -13.05 15.05 12.92
C ARG A 254 -11.83 14.84 12.03
N ALA A 255 -11.18 15.91 11.59
CA ALA A 255 -9.93 15.83 10.83
C ALA A 255 -8.83 15.09 11.60
N LEU A 256 -8.64 15.41 12.90
CA LEU A 256 -7.72 14.69 13.77
C LEU A 256 -8.07 13.22 13.93
N ALA A 257 -9.36 12.88 14.07
CA ALA A 257 -9.79 11.48 14.15
C ALA A 257 -9.49 10.71 12.86
N SER A 258 -9.67 11.33 11.68
CA SER A 258 -9.30 10.72 10.40
C SER A 258 -7.79 10.50 10.27
N VAL A 259 -6.98 11.50 10.64
CA VAL A 259 -5.50 11.36 10.66
C VAL A 259 -5.07 10.28 11.65
N ASP A 260 -5.68 10.24 12.84
CA ASP A 260 -5.38 9.22 13.83
C ASP A 260 -5.77 7.82 13.35
N SER A 261 -6.93 7.66 12.70
CA SER A 261 -7.37 6.40 12.08
C SER A 261 -6.38 5.90 11.02
N LEU A 262 -6.00 6.77 10.08
CA LEU A 262 -4.98 6.48 9.06
C LEU A 262 -3.64 6.08 9.70
N SER A 263 -3.22 6.77 10.76
CA SER A 263 -1.98 6.47 11.48
C SER A 263 -2.02 5.10 12.19
N ARG A 264 -3.19 4.71 12.74
CA ARG A 264 -3.39 3.39 13.35
C ARG A 264 -3.41 2.27 12.32
N THR A 265 -4.00 2.51 11.15
CA THR A 265 -3.98 1.55 10.03
C THR A 265 -2.55 1.34 9.52
N PHE A 266 -1.77 2.42 9.41
CA PHE A 266 -0.33 2.35 9.14
C PHE A 266 0.39 1.52 10.21
N GLU A 267 0.19 1.82 11.49
CA GLU A 267 0.80 1.10 12.61
C GLU A 267 0.48 -0.40 12.53
N ARG A 268 -0.78 -0.79 12.40
CA ARG A 268 -1.18 -2.21 12.32
C ARG A 268 -0.51 -2.95 11.16
N THR A 269 -0.38 -2.29 10.01
CA THR A 269 0.20 -2.88 8.80
C THR A 269 1.71 -3.04 8.91
N GLN A 270 2.35 -2.06 9.55
CA GLN A 270 3.80 -1.94 9.59
C GLN A 270 4.41 -2.28 10.97
N ALA A 271 3.61 -2.63 11.99
CA ALA A 271 4.01 -2.87 13.39
C ALA A 271 5.08 -3.95 13.60
N ARG A 272 5.26 -4.85 12.64
CA ARG A 272 6.32 -5.87 12.67
C ARG A 272 7.62 -5.41 12.02
N HIS A 273 7.68 -4.18 11.49
CA HIS A 273 8.87 -3.65 10.86
C HIS A 273 9.82 -3.08 11.93
N PRO A 274 11.09 -3.55 12.01
CA PRO A 274 12.01 -3.22 13.11
C PRO A 274 12.20 -1.72 13.35
N LEU A 275 12.29 -0.92 12.29
CA LEU A 275 12.54 0.52 12.37
C LEU A 275 11.34 1.38 12.82
N LEU A 276 10.14 0.79 12.97
CA LEU A 276 8.94 1.50 13.45
C LEU A 276 8.64 1.24 14.93
N ARG A 277 9.21 0.18 15.51
CA ARG A 277 9.09 -0.10 16.95
C ARG A 277 9.80 0.94 17.81
N ASP A 278 10.86 1.53 17.28
CA ASP A 278 11.72 2.48 17.98
C ASP A 278 11.46 3.94 17.54
N ALA A 279 10.25 4.24 17.06
CA ALA A 279 9.88 5.61 16.74
C ALA A 279 9.74 6.41 18.04
N GLU A 280 10.70 7.30 18.29
CA GLU A 280 10.67 8.19 19.45
C GLU A 280 9.65 9.31 19.27
N VAL A 281 9.22 9.90 20.38
CA VAL A 281 8.39 11.10 20.36
C VAL A 281 9.17 12.21 19.66
N PRO A 282 8.64 12.79 18.57
CA PRO A 282 9.35 13.84 17.88
C PRO A 282 9.53 15.10 18.75
N PRO A 283 10.56 15.92 18.50
CA PRO A 283 10.80 17.14 19.25
C PRO A 283 9.59 18.08 19.18
N ALA A 284 9.41 18.90 20.20
CA ALA A 284 8.38 19.93 20.18
C ALA A 284 8.69 20.94 19.05
N PRO A 285 7.69 21.36 18.26
CA PRO A 285 7.91 22.30 17.17
C PRO A 285 8.29 23.69 17.71
N ASP A 286 9.23 24.36 17.05
CA ASP A 286 9.54 25.76 17.33
C ASP A 286 8.44 26.66 16.75
N LEU A 287 7.61 27.25 17.61
CA LEU A 287 6.47 28.07 17.20
C LEU A 287 6.83 29.52 16.83
N THR A 288 8.11 29.86 16.70
CA THR A 288 8.56 31.20 16.33
C THR A 288 7.93 31.71 15.02
N PRO A 289 7.84 30.92 13.92
CA PRO A 289 7.18 31.35 12.69
C PRO A 289 5.71 31.73 12.88
N LEU A 290 4.98 31.04 13.76
CA LEU A 290 3.58 31.37 14.05
C LEU A 290 3.45 32.68 14.83
N ARG A 291 4.40 32.98 15.73
CA ARG A 291 4.44 34.27 16.45
C ARG A 291 4.72 35.42 15.48
N GLU A 292 5.65 35.23 14.56
CA GLU A 292 6.00 36.21 13.53
C GLU A 292 4.83 36.46 12.56
N ALA A 293 4.02 35.43 12.28
CA ALA A 293 2.78 35.56 11.52
C ALA A 293 1.63 36.27 12.30
N GLY A 294 1.87 36.72 13.53
CA GLY A 294 0.90 37.46 14.34
C GLY A 294 -0.13 36.60 15.06
N LEU A 295 0.07 35.28 15.15
CA LEU A 295 -0.87 34.37 15.81
C LEU A 295 -0.71 34.43 17.33
N SER A 296 -1.84 34.51 18.03
CA SER A 296 -1.87 34.48 19.50
C SER A 296 -1.67 33.05 20.02
N LEU A 297 -0.63 32.84 20.82
CA LEU A 297 -0.25 31.52 21.33
C LEU A 297 -0.50 31.37 22.84
N GLN A 298 -0.77 30.14 23.28
CA GLN A 298 -0.76 29.69 24.66
C GLN A 298 0.68 29.68 25.22
N SER A 299 0.83 29.50 26.54
CA SER A 299 2.16 29.35 27.11
C SER A 299 2.85 28.06 26.61
N PRO A 300 4.18 28.09 26.42
CA PRO A 300 4.94 26.91 25.98
C PRO A 300 4.74 25.68 26.87
N GLU A 301 4.53 25.88 28.18
CA GLU A 301 4.34 24.81 29.16
C GLU A 301 3.00 24.09 28.94
N VAL A 302 1.91 24.84 28.73
CA VAL A 302 0.58 24.29 28.45
C VAL A 302 0.62 23.49 27.16
N PHE A 303 1.26 24.03 26.12
CA PHE A 303 1.37 23.34 24.84
C PHE A 303 2.23 22.07 24.94
N ARG A 304 3.35 22.09 25.68
CA ARG A 304 4.16 20.87 25.90
C ARG A 304 3.38 19.77 26.61
N GLU A 305 2.58 20.13 27.62
CA GLU A 305 1.73 19.16 28.32
C GLU A 305 0.63 18.60 27.40
N TYR A 306 0.05 19.46 26.57
CA TYR A 306 -0.88 19.04 25.53
C TYR A 306 -0.23 18.04 24.54
N LEU A 307 0.99 18.30 24.08
CA LEU A 307 1.72 17.38 23.19
C LEU A 307 2.06 16.05 23.87
N ARG A 308 2.34 16.05 25.19
CA ARG A 308 2.57 14.81 25.96
C ARG A 308 1.33 13.93 25.99
N SER A 309 0.14 14.50 26.19
CA SER A 309 -1.11 13.73 26.15
C SER A 309 -1.43 13.16 24.75
N HIS A 310 -0.83 13.71 23.69
CA HIS A 310 -0.95 13.24 22.30
C HIS A 310 0.30 12.51 21.78
N ALA A 311 1.21 12.10 22.67
CA ALA A 311 2.50 11.50 22.29
C ALA A 311 2.33 10.26 21.39
N ALA A 312 1.31 9.42 21.64
CA ALA A 312 1.07 8.22 20.85
C ALA A 312 0.77 8.52 19.36
N LEU A 313 -0.03 9.55 19.09
CA LEU A 313 -0.28 9.99 17.71
C LEU A 313 1.01 10.53 17.08
N ARG A 314 1.74 11.39 17.79
CA ARG A 314 2.98 11.98 17.28
C ARG A 314 4.04 10.92 16.95
N VAL A 315 4.16 9.88 17.78
CA VAL A 315 5.01 8.71 17.50
C VAL A 315 4.61 8.02 16.19
N ARG A 316 3.30 7.79 15.97
CA ARG A 316 2.83 7.20 14.71
C ARG A 316 3.11 8.09 13.50
N LEU A 317 2.87 9.40 13.58
CA LEU A 317 3.16 10.34 12.50
C LEU A 317 4.66 10.40 12.19
N HIS A 318 5.51 10.37 13.22
CA HIS A 318 6.96 10.31 13.05
C HIS A 318 7.40 8.99 12.39
N ALA A 319 6.81 7.87 12.81
CA ALA A 319 7.03 6.57 12.20
C ALA A 319 6.63 6.54 10.70
N MET A 320 5.53 7.20 10.34
CA MET A 320 5.09 7.36 8.94
C MET A 320 6.12 8.13 8.10
N ALA A 321 6.59 9.29 8.60
CA ALA A 321 7.61 10.09 7.93
C ALA A 321 8.91 9.28 7.74
N ARG A 322 9.38 8.59 8.77
CA ARG A 322 10.58 7.73 8.70
C ARG A 322 10.41 6.53 7.76
N ALA A 323 9.20 5.97 7.63
CA ALA A 323 8.94 4.91 6.66
C ALA A 323 9.14 5.40 5.22
N GLY A 324 8.75 6.65 4.97
CA GLY A 324 9.01 7.41 3.75
C GLY A 324 10.44 7.90 3.54
N ALA A 325 11.34 7.61 4.48
CA ALA A 325 12.71 8.15 4.53
C ALA A 325 12.78 9.69 4.68
N TRP A 326 11.77 10.31 5.28
CA TRP A 326 11.75 11.72 5.61
C TRP A 326 12.23 11.99 7.04
N ARG A 327 12.81 13.18 7.24
CA ARG A 327 13.19 13.67 8.56
C ARG A 327 12.01 14.43 9.20
N TRP A 328 11.98 14.50 10.53
CA TRP A 328 10.89 15.19 11.23
C TRP A 328 10.91 16.70 11.05
N ASP A 329 12.09 17.31 10.93
CA ASP A 329 12.20 18.75 10.66
C ASP A 329 11.55 19.13 9.33
N GLN A 330 11.66 18.27 8.31
CA GLN A 330 10.98 18.43 7.03
C GLN A 330 9.46 18.36 7.13
N VAL A 331 8.90 17.66 8.13
CA VAL A 331 7.46 17.60 8.43
C VAL A 331 7.02 18.89 9.13
N ALA A 332 7.79 19.35 10.12
CA ALA A 332 7.44 20.49 10.97
C ALA A 332 7.59 21.83 10.26
N THR A 333 8.72 22.02 9.58
CA THR A 333 9.10 23.24 8.87
C THR A 333 9.87 22.82 7.62
N PRO A 334 9.24 22.78 6.44
CA PRO A 334 9.96 22.42 5.23
C PRO A 334 11.03 23.49 5.01
N ALA A 335 12.30 23.08 4.92
CA ALA A 335 13.36 24.00 4.55
C ALA A 335 13.00 24.63 3.20
N ALA A 336 13.25 25.94 3.06
CA ALA A 336 12.97 26.67 1.83
C ALA A 336 13.78 26.18 0.61
N ASP A 337 14.82 25.36 0.83
CA ASP A 337 15.74 24.91 -0.20
C ASP A 337 15.81 23.39 -0.28
N GLU A 338 15.21 22.83 -1.33
CA GLU A 338 15.63 21.57 -1.96
C GLU A 338 15.02 21.50 -3.39
N GLN A 339 15.13 22.59 -4.15
CA GLN A 339 14.89 22.59 -5.61
C GLN A 339 16.11 22.04 -6.39
N SER A 340 17.07 21.40 -5.72
CA SER A 340 18.33 20.95 -6.34
C SER A 340 18.85 19.63 -5.76
N ALA A 341 18.23 18.51 -6.16
CA ALA A 341 18.96 17.25 -6.24
C ALA A 341 18.21 16.31 -7.20
N ASP A 342 18.80 16.16 -8.39
CA ASP A 342 18.42 15.27 -9.49
C ASP A 342 18.19 13.80 -9.09
#